data_AF-A0AAD3DEH8-F1
#
_entry.id   AF-A0AAD3DEH8-F1
#
_cell.length_a   1.000
_cell.length_b   1.000
_cell.length_c   1.000
_cell.angle_alpha   90.00
_cell.angle_beta   90.00
_cell.angle_gamma   90.00
#
_symmetry.space_group_name_H-M   'P 1'
#
loop_
_entity.id
_entity.type
_entity.pdbx_description
1 polymer ?
#
loop_
_entity_poly.entity_id
_entity_poly.type
_entity_poly.pdbx_seq_one_letter_code
_entity_poly.pdbx_strand_id
1 'polypeptide(L)'
;RVLDPPPSLSAARRHLAAPARRLALGGAASLQLRLEAGAPRAPPQLPGGVAFLGPPEVVGELREGFFERLHLWSEERDLVDNLELLLGQQLPPPSPLHHQEQQHPTTGAYGSCDAAEGEP
;
A
#
# COMPACT_ATOMS: atom_id res chain seq x y z
N ARG A 1 -8.05 -0.92 1.75
CA ARG A 1 -7.33 -2.16 1.42
C ARG A 1 -5.89 -1.82 1.07
N VAL A 2 -4.96 -2.00 2.01
CA VAL A 2 -3.52 -1.95 1.72
C VAL A 2 -3.16 -3.33 1.18
N LEU A 3 -2.66 -3.40 -0.06
CA LEU A 3 -2.25 -4.64 -0.73
C LEU A 3 -0.72 -4.72 -0.67
N ASP A 4 -0.16 -4.88 0.53
CA ASP A 4 1.29 -5.09 0.69
C ASP A 4 1.64 -6.56 0.42
N PRO A 5 2.78 -6.84 -0.24
CA PRO A 5 3.24 -8.20 -0.49
C PRO A 5 3.75 -8.86 0.81
N PRO A 6 3.76 -10.20 0.88
CA PRO A 6 4.27 -10.92 2.04
C PRO A 6 5.79 -10.66 2.22
N PRO A 7 6.30 -10.70 3.45
CA PRO A 7 7.73 -10.57 3.72
C PRO A 7 8.46 -11.81 3.17
N SER A 8 8.98 -11.71 1.94
CA SER A 8 9.93 -12.70 1.43
C SER A 8 11.28 -12.51 2.11
N LEU A 9 11.93 -13.62 2.46
CA LEU A 9 13.20 -13.76 3.19
C LEU A 9 14.43 -13.03 2.60
N SER A 10 14.23 -12.17 1.59
CA SER A 10 15.18 -11.12 1.17
C SER A 10 15.16 -9.88 2.10
N ALA A 11 14.68 -10.03 3.33
CA ALA A 11 14.56 -8.97 4.33
C ALA A 11 15.90 -8.54 4.94
N ALA A 12 16.96 -9.33 4.80
CA ALA A 12 18.26 -9.08 5.44
C ALA A 12 19.09 -7.93 4.80
N ARG A 13 18.63 -7.30 3.70
CA ARG A 13 19.28 -6.13 3.08
C ARG A 13 18.36 -4.92 2.87
N ARG A 14 17.16 -4.90 3.46
CA ARG A 14 16.22 -3.78 3.33
C ARG A 14 16.08 -2.99 4.63
N HIS A 15 17.19 -2.56 5.21
CA HIS A 15 17.13 -1.31 5.95
C HIS A 15 17.12 -0.19 4.90
N LEU A 16 16.20 0.79 4.99
CA LEU A 16 16.14 2.05 4.21
C LEU A 16 15.21 2.12 2.98
N ALA A 17 14.17 1.29 2.81
CA ALA A 17 13.11 1.62 1.85
C ALA A 17 12.07 2.53 2.52
N ALA A 18 11.85 3.74 1.99
CA ALA A 18 10.82 4.66 2.48
C ALA A 18 9.45 3.94 2.58
N PRO A 19 8.71 4.13 3.70
CA PRO A 19 7.44 3.44 3.93
C PRO A 19 6.49 3.68 2.77
N ALA A 20 6.01 2.58 2.18
CA ALA A 20 5.04 2.61 1.10
C ALA A 20 3.64 2.35 1.67
N ARG A 21 2.64 3.09 1.19
CA ARG A 21 1.24 2.87 1.53
C ARG A 21 0.39 2.85 0.27
N ARG A 22 -0.47 1.82 0.15
CA ARG A 22 -1.45 1.73 -0.93
C ARG A 22 -2.84 2.17 -0.46
N LEU A 23 -3.40 3.16 -1.13
CA LEU A 23 -4.72 3.73 -0.90
C LEU A 23 -5.66 3.30 -2.02
N ALA A 24 -6.90 2.93 -1.68
CA ALA A 24 -7.94 2.72 -2.67
C ALA A 24 -8.55 4.08 -3.05
N LEU A 25 -8.76 4.33 -4.33
CA LEU A 25 -9.32 5.60 -4.83
C LEU A 25 -10.82 5.50 -5.15
N GLY A 26 -11.44 4.36 -4.87
CA GLY A 26 -12.75 4.00 -5.40
C GLY A 26 -12.64 3.19 -6.70
N GLY A 27 -13.65 2.35 -6.97
CA GLY A 27 -13.67 1.48 -8.15
C GLY A 27 -12.46 0.52 -8.21
N ALA A 28 -11.90 0.36 -9.41
CA ALA A 28 -10.76 -0.52 -9.70
C ALA A 28 -9.39 0.19 -9.63
N ALA A 29 -9.32 1.41 -9.09
CA ALA A 29 -8.11 2.22 -9.03
C ALA A 29 -7.53 2.34 -7.61
N SER A 30 -6.21 2.43 -7.53
CA SER A 30 -5.47 2.60 -6.28
C SER A 30 -4.20 3.40 -6.49
N LEU A 31 -3.77 4.08 -5.42
CA LEU A 31 -2.59 4.91 -5.37
C LEU A 31 -1.57 4.31 -4.40
N GLN A 32 -0.36 4.07 -4.86
CA GLN A 32 0.77 3.70 -4.01
C GLN A 32 1.66 4.93 -3.80
N LEU A 33 1.85 5.30 -2.54
CA LEU A 33 2.64 6.43 -2.10
C LEU A 33 3.86 5.95 -1.32
N ARG A 34 4.99 6.61 -1.50
CA ARG A 34 6.16 6.49 -0.64
C ARG A 34 6.44 7.86 -0.04
N LEU A 35 6.50 7.91 1.28
CA LEU A 35 6.75 9.13 2.04
C LEU A 35 8.10 9.02 2.75
N GLU A 36 8.82 10.12 2.80
CA GLU A 36 10.09 10.18 3.51
C GLU A 36 9.83 10.20 5.02
N ALA A 37 10.45 9.28 5.77
CA ALA A 37 10.20 9.16 7.21
C ALA A 37 10.64 10.41 8.00
N GLY A 38 11.69 11.09 7.53
CA GLY A 38 12.18 12.34 8.11
C GLY A 38 11.34 13.57 7.77
N ALA A 39 10.45 13.49 6.79
CA ALA A 39 9.61 14.59 6.33
C ALA A 39 8.23 14.07 5.86
N PRO A 40 7.38 13.56 6.78
CA PRO A 40 6.14 12.87 6.43
C PRO A 40 5.08 13.78 5.79
N ARG A 41 5.24 15.10 5.90
CA ARG A 41 4.37 16.11 5.31
C ARG A 41 4.92 16.70 4.01
N ALA A 42 6.17 16.40 3.66
CA ALA A 42 6.75 16.83 2.39
C ALA A 42 6.05 16.09 1.23
N PRO A 43 6.02 16.69 0.03
CA PRO A 43 5.47 16.03 -1.15
C PRO A 43 6.23 14.75 -1.47
N PRO A 44 5.57 13.75 -2.07
CA PRO A 44 6.23 12.51 -2.47
C PRO A 44 7.31 12.79 -3.52
N GLN A 45 8.51 12.25 -3.32
CA GLN A 45 9.63 12.50 -4.23
C GLN A 45 9.41 11.85 -5.59
N LEU A 46 9.67 12.58 -6.67
CA LEU A 46 9.55 12.09 -8.04
C LEU A 46 10.94 11.95 -8.69
N PRO A 47 11.15 10.93 -9.55
CA PRO A 47 10.24 9.84 -9.89
C PRO A 47 10.24 8.71 -8.84
N GLY A 48 9.11 8.00 -8.70
CA GLY A 48 9.02 6.76 -7.91
C GLY A 48 8.35 6.86 -6.53
N GLY A 49 8.07 8.07 -6.04
CA GLY A 49 7.30 8.29 -4.81
C GLY A 49 5.80 8.07 -4.97
N VAL A 50 5.31 8.00 -6.21
CA VAL A 50 3.89 7.84 -6.54
C VAL A 50 3.74 6.83 -7.68
N ALA A 51 2.81 5.89 -7.52
CA ALA A 51 2.40 4.96 -8.58
C ALA A 51 0.88 4.77 -8.56
N PHE A 52 0.25 4.95 -9.72
CA PHE A 52 -1.16 4.67 -9.90
C PHE A 52 -1.35 3.27 -10.49
N LEU A 53 -2.30 2.52 -9.94
CA LEU A 53 -2.55 1.12 -10.28
C LEU A 53 -4.05 0.93 -10.55
N GLY A 54 -4.39 0.45 -11.74
CA GLY A 54 -5.77 0.25 -12.17
C GLY A 54 -5.90 0.28 -13.70
N PRO A 55 -7.13 0.24 -14.23
CA PRO A 55 -7.39 0.38 -15.66
C PRO A 55 -6.82 1.72 -16.20
N PRO A 56 -6.19 1.73 -17.39
CA PRO A 56 -5.51 2.90 -17.92
C PRO A 56 -6.44 4.10 -18.13
N GLU A 57 -7.70 3.85 -18.52
CA GLU A 57 -8.72 4.87 -18.70
C GLU A 57 -9.05 5.60 -17.40
N VAL A 58 -9.10 4.89 -16.27
CA VAL A 58 -9.38 5.49 -14.95
C VAL A 58 -8.13 6.16 -14.38
N VAL A 59 -6.97 5.50 -14.53
CA VAL A 59 -5.71 5.99 -13.99
C VAL A 59 -5.18 7.21 -14.74
N GLY A 60 -5.46 7.33 -16.04
CA GLY A 60 -5.00 8.43 -16.88
C GLY A 60 -5.42 9.80 -16.33
N GLU A 61 -6.72 9.99 -16.13
CA GLU A 61 -7.28 11.24 -15.61
C GLU A 61 -6.77 11.57 -14.20
N LEU A 62 -6.73 10.56 -13.32
CA LEU A 62 -6.24 10.72 -11.94
C LEU A 62 -4.76 11.12 -11.90
N ARG A 63 -3.95 10.52 -12.77
CA ARG A 63 -2.51 10.77 -12.86
C ARG A 63 -2.26 12.18 -13.39
N GLU A 64 -2.96 12.59 -14.44
CA GLU A 64 -2.83 13.92 -15.05
C GLU A 64 -3.19 15.01 -14.03
N GLY A 65 -4.39 14.92 -13.43
CA GLY A 65 -4.83 15.90 -12.43
C GLY A 65 -3.93 15.95 -11.20
N PHE A 66 -3.37 14.81 -10.77
CA PHE A 66 -2.42 14.75 -9.66
C PHE A 66 -1.14 15.55 -9.95
N PHE A 67 -0.53 15.34 -11.12
CA PHE A 67 0.72 16.02 -11.47
C PHE A 67 0.51 17.50 -11.83
N GLU A 68 -0.62 17.84 -12.45
CA GLU A 68 -0.98 19.23 -12.74
C GLU A 68 -1.09 20.03 -11.44
N ARG A 69 -1.74 19.46 -10.41
CA ARG A 69 -1.99 20.12 -9.12
C ARG A 69 -0.88 19.94 -8.10
N LEU A 70 0.18 19.19 -8.39
CA LEU A 70 1.22 18.85 -7.39
C LEU A 70 1.85 20.09 -6.73
N HIS A 71 1.93 21.20 -7.45
CA HIS A 71 2.41 22.49 -6.96
C HIS A 71 1.54 23.11 -5.85
N LEU A 72 0.32 22.60 -5.63
CA LEU A 72 -0.60 23.04 -4.58
C LEU A 72 -0.40 22.27 -3.26
N TRP A 73 0.53 21.31 -3.21
CA TRP A 73 0.87 20.59 -2.00
C TRP A 73 1.40 21.56 -0.93
N SER A 74 0.87 21.47 0.28
CA SER A 74 1.31 22.29 1.43
C SER A 74 1.60 21.42 2.64
N GLU A 75 2.75 21.63 3.28
CA GLU A 75 3.14 20.93 4.51
C GLU A 75 2.32 21.37 5.74
N GLU A 76 1.57 22.48 5.62
CA GLU A 76 0.64 22.95 6.65
C GLU A 76 -0.68 22.17 6.63
N ARG A 77 -0.99 21.50 5.52
CA ARG A 77 -2.20 20.68 5.36
C ARG A 77 -1.97 19.24 5.76
N ASP A 78 -3.04 18.58 6.17
CA ASP A 78 -2.99 17.15 6.39
C ASP A 78 -2.77 16.39 5.08
N LEU A 79 -2.14 15.22 5.20
CA LEU A 79 -1.79 14.40 4.04
C LEU A 79 -3.04 13.98 3.24
N VAL A 80 -4.14 13.67 3.93
CA VAL A 80 -5.40 13.32 3.29
C VAL A 80 -5.93 14.49 2.48
N ASP A 81 -5.97 15.69 3.06
CA ASP A 81 -6.46 16.90 2.37
C ASP A 81 -5.62 17.24 1.14
N ASN A 82 -4.29 17.12 1.23
CA ASN A 82 -3.42 17.28 0.07
C ASN A 82 -3.75 16.25 -1.02
N LEU A 83 -3.92 14.97 -0.66
CA LEU A 83 -4.25 13.94 -1.65
C LEU A 83 -5.61 14.17 -2.30
N GLU A 84 -6.64 14.56 -1.53
CA GLU A 84 -7.96 14.85 -2.07
C GLU A 84 -7.94 16.05 -3.02
N LEU A 85 -7.17 17.10 -2.68
CA LEU A 85 -6.93 18.24 -3.56
C LEU A 85 -6.24 17.82 -4.86
N LEU A 86 -5.18 17.01 -4.77
CA LEU A 86 -4.43 16.57 -5.94
C LEU A 86 -5.27 15.66 -6.84
N LEU A 87 -6.06 14.76 -6.25
CA LEU A 87 -6.92 13.84 -6.97
C LEU A 87 -8.21 14.49 -7.48
N GLY A 88 -8.59 15.65 -6.92
CA GLY A 88 -9.85 16.33 -7.27
C GLY A 88 -11.09 15.57 -6.80
N GLN A 89 -10.94 14.65 -5.84
CA GLN A 89 -12.00 13.82 -5.31
C GLN A 89 -11.71 13.44 -3.86
N GLN A 90 -12.75 13.13 -3.10
CA GLN A 90 -12.61 12.62 -1.74
C GLN A 90 -12.11 11.17 -1.73
N LEU A 91 -11.29 10.83 -0.74
CA LEU A 91 -10.85 9.47 -0.51
C LEU A 91 -11.96 8.67 0.17
N PRO A 92 -12.15 7.38 -0.18
CA PRO A 92 -13.14 6.56 0.48
C PRO A 92 -12.80 6.41 1.97
N PRO A 93 -13.81 6.44 2.87
CA PRO A 93 -13.57 6.33 4.29
C PRO A 93 -12.93 4.98 4.62
N PRO A 94 -12.09 4.91 5.68
CA PRO A 94 -11.53 3.65 6.14
C PRO A 94 -12.67 2.70 6.53
N SER A 95 -12.77 1.54 5.88
CA SER A 95 -13.79 0.55 6.24
C SER A 95 -13.58 0.09 7.70
N PRO A 96 -14.62 0.10 8.55
CA PRO A 96 -14.50 -0.24 9.98
C PRO A 96 -14.24 -1.73 10.29
N LEU A 97 -13.97 -2.58 9.29
CA LEU A 97 -14.03 -4.04 9.40
C LEU A 97 -12.67 -4.77 9.49
N HIS A 98 -11.59 -4.15 9.96
CA HIS A 98 -10.27 -4.81 9.98
C HIS A 98 -9.45 -4.54 11.26
N HIS A 99 -10.05 -4.80 12.42
CA HIS A 99 -9.37 -4.86 13.72
C HIS A 99 -9.17 -6.30 14.25
N GLN A 100 -9.44 -7.33 13.45
CA GLN A 100 -9.46 -8.72 13.92
C GLN A 100 -8.98 -9.69 12.83
N GLU A 101 -7.65 -9.84 12.69
CA GLU A 101 -6.98 -11.00 12.08
C GLU A 101 -5.44 -10.81 12.12
N GLN A 102 -4.87 -10.71 13.33
CA GLN A 102 -3.43 -10.89 13.57
C GLN A 102 -3.16 -12.08 14.51
N GLN A 103 -4.07 -13.07 14.52
CA GLN A 103 -3.89 -14.29 15.30
C GLN A 103 -4.40 -15.53 14.55
N HIS A 104 -3.80 -15.82 13.40
CA HIS A 104 -3.85 -17.19 12.88
C HIS A 104 -2.48 -17.85 13.07
N PRO A 105 -2.36 -18.88 13.93
CA PRO A 105 -1.17 -19.71 13.96
C PRO A 105 -1.04 -20.40 12.60
N THR A 106 0.17 -20.37 12.06
CA THR A 106 0.52 -21.14 10.87
C THR A 106 0.26 -22.62 11.15
N THR A 107 -0.79 -23.18 10.56
CA THR A 107 -1.00 -24.63 10.47
C THR A 107 0.20 -25.20 9.73
N GLY A 108 1.18 -25.69 10.49
CA GLY A 108 2.26 -26.51 9.97
C GLY A 108 1.65 -27.79 9.43
N ALA A 109 1.56 -27.89 8.11
CA ALA A 109 1.43 -29.17 7.44
C ALA A 109 2.76 -29.93 7.60
N TYR A 110 2.93 -30.62 8.73
CA TYR A 110 3.88 -31.72 8.80
C TYR A 110 3.18 -32.96 8.26
N GLY A 111 3.75 -33.47 7.17
CA GLY A 111 3.27 -34.62 6.43
C GLY A 111 3.12 -35.85 7.32
N SER A 112 1.98 -36.49 7.15
CA SER A 112 1.75 -37.89 7.47
C SER A 112 2.80 -38.76 6.77
N CYS A 113 3.71 -39.37 7.52
CA CYS A 113 4.45 -40.55 7.08
C CYS A 113 3.81 -41.78 7.72
N ASP A 114 2.82 -42.33 7.00
CA ASP A 114 2.37 -43.69 7.15
C ASP A 114 3.48 -44.61 6.60
N ALA A 115 4.09 -45.43 7.46
CA ALA A 115 4.87 -46.58 7.06
C ALA A 115 4.62 -47.69 8.07
N ALA A 116 3.74 -48.60 7.66
CA ALA A 116 3.59 -49.93 8.23
C ALA A 116 4.92 -50.70 8.22
N GLU A 117 5.08 -51.59 9.20
CA GLU A 117 5.42 -53.02 9.04
C GLU A 117 6.32 -53.55 10.19
N GLY A 118 5.85 -54.60 10.86
CA GLY A 118 6.69 -55.74 11.26
C GLY A 118 7.04 -55.91 12.74
N GLU A 119 6.19 -56.65 13.46
CA GLU A 119 6.54 -57.50 14.62
C GLU A 119 7.67 -58.50 14.27
N PRO A 120 8.45 -59.02 15.25
CA PRO A 120 7.95 -59.96 16.28
C PRO A 120 8.47 -59.77 17.72
#